data_AF-A0A9X3L6V0-F1
#
_entry.id   AF-A0A9X3L6V0-F1
#
_cell.length_a   1.000
_cell.length_b   1.000
_cell.length_c   1.000
_cell.angle_alpha   90.00
_cell.angle_beta   90.00
_cell.angle_gamma   90.00
#
_symmetry.space_group_name_H-M   'P 1'
#
loop_
_entity.id
_entity.type
_entity.pdbx_description
1 polymer ?
#
loop_
_entity_poly.entity_id
_entity_poly.type
_entity_poly.pdbx_seq_one_letter_code
_entity_poly.pdbx_strand_id
1 'polypeptide(L)' 'MKLIIVELKKLINDYYRCNNYHLKEEILIDINLLKDALRILEKRKLEINTNSSLGY' A
#
# COMPACT_ATOMS: atom_id res chain seq x y z
N MET A 1 -1.53 0.39 -8.92
CA MET A 1 -0.68 -0.43 -8.02
C MET A 1 0.80 -0.05 -8.12
N LYS A 2 1.41 0.03 -9.31
CA LYS A 2 2.86 0.34 -9.46
C LYS A 2 3.31 1.61 -8.71
N LEU A 3 2.54 2.71 -8.79
CA LEU A 3 2.83 3.96 -8.07
C LEU A 3 2.82 3.77 -6.54
N ILE A 4 1.80 3.10 -6.00
CA ILE A 4 1.68 2.81 -4.55
C ILE A 4 2.88 1.99 -4.07
N ILE A 5 3.31 1.00 -4.86
CA ILE A 5 4.48 0.16 -4.53
C ILE A 5 5.78 0.97 -4.54
N VAL A 6 5.95 1.88 -5.50
CA VAL A 6 7.12 2.76 -5.56
C VAL A 6 7.16 3.67 -4.32
N GLU A 7 6.03 4.24 -3.94
CA GLU A 7 5.96 5.14 -2.79
C GLU A 7 6.17 4.41 -1.46
N LEU A 8 5.59 3.21 -1.30
CA LEU A 8 5.86 2.34 -0.16
C LEU A 8 7.35 2.05 0.01
N LYS A 9 8.07 1.77 -1.08
CA LYS A 9 9.52 1.53 -1.03
C LYS A 9 10.29 2.74 -0.53
N LYS A 10 9.89 3.95 -0.93
CA LYS A 10 10.52 5.19 -0.46
C LYS A 10 10.25 5.40 1.03
N LEU A 11 8.99 5.33 1.46
CA LEU A 11 8.62 5.51 2.86
C LEU A 11 9.28 4.49 3.79
N ILE A 12 9.40 3.22 3.36
CA ILE A 12 10.14 2.21 4.12
C ILE A 12 11.61 2.61 4.26
N ASN A 13 12.24 3.08 3.18
CA ASN A 13 13.63 3.55 3.24
C ASN A 13 13.77 4.76 4.17
N ASP A 14 12.83 5.71 4.10
CA ASP A 14 12.82 6.90 4.96
C ASP A 14 12.61 6.53 6.42
N TYR A 15 11.74 5.57 6.73
CA TYR A 15 11.51 5.04 8.07
C TYR A 15 12.79 4.49 8.72
N TYR A 16 13.58 3.73 7.97
CA TYR A 16 14.84 3.16 8.46
C TYR A 16 15.97 4.18 8.57
N ARG A 17 15.92 5.26 7.77
CA ARG A 17 16.91 6.34 7.79
C ARG A 17 16.55 7.48 8.76
N CYS A 18 15.31 7.52 9.24
CA CYS A 18 14.84 8.56 10.14
C CYS A 18 15.31 8.32 11.58
N ASN A 19 16.10 9.26 12.10
CA ASN A 19 16.53 9.29 13.51
C ASN A 19 15.54 10.05 14.41
N ASN A 20 14.64 10.85 13.83
CA ASN A 20 13.62 11.56 14.60
C ASN A 20 12.46 10.60 14.92
N TYR A 21 12.21 10.37 16.20
CA TYR A 21 11.18 9.45 16.68
C TYR A 21 9.78 9.82 16.19
N HIS A 22 9.39 11.08 16.34
CA HIS A 22 8.04 11.54 15.99
C HIS A 22 7.80 11.44 14.48
N LEU A 23 8.76 11.87 13.67
CA LEU A 23 8.68 11.73 12.21
C LEU A 23 8.64 10.27 11.77
N LYS A 24 9.32 9.38 12.51
CA LYS A 24 9.31 7.93 12.24
C LYS A 24 7.93 7.30 12.52
N GLU A 25 7.19 7.80 13.51
CA GLU A 25 5.80 7.40 13.74
C GLU A 25 4.89 7.85 12.60
N GLU A 26 5.02 9.10 12.14
CA GLU A 26 4.25 9.62 11.00
C GLU A 26 4.51 8.81 9.72
N ILE A 27 5.78 8.52 9.41
CA ILE A 27 6.14 7.67 8.26
C ILE A 27 5.52 6.26 8.39
N LEU A 28 5.46 5.69 9.60
CA LEU A 28 4.85 4.39 9.82
C LEU A 28 3.33 4.41 9.57
N ILE A 29 2.66 5.49 9.97
CA ILE A 29 1.23 5.70 9.69
C ILE A 29 1.00 5.73 8.18
N ASP A 30 1.81 6.47 7.43
CA ASP A 30 1.72 6.55 5.96
C ASP A 30 1.95 5.20 5.28
N ILE A 31 2.94 4.42 5.76
CA ILE A 31 3.20 3.05 5.27
C ILE A 31 1.96 2.17 5.46
N ASN A 32 1.34 2.22 6.64
CA ASN A 32 0.16 1.41 6.93
C ASN A 32 -1.03 1.82 6.07
N LEU A 33 -1.27 3.12 5.90
CA LEU A 33 -2.34 3.65 5.04
C LEU A 33 -2.19 3.14 3.59
N LEU A 34 -0.97 3.19 3.04
CA LEU A 34 -0.71 2.72 1.68
C LEU A 34 -0.82 1.19 1.54
N LYS A 35 -0.43 0.43 2.56
CA LYS A 35 -0.63 -1.03 2.59
C LYS A 35 -2.10 -1.40 2.57
N ASP A 36 -2.93 -0.71 3.34
CA ASP A 36 -4.38 -0.93 3.36
C ASP A 36 -5.03 -0.54 2.03
N ALA A 37 -4.63 0.59 1.45
CA ALA A 37 -5.07 0.98 0.12
C ALA A 37 -4.72 -0.08 -0.94
N LEU A 38 -3.51 -0.65 -0.89
CA LEU A 38 -3.09 -1.71 -1.80
C LEU A 38 -3.96 -2.97 -1.63
N ARG A 39 -4.22 -3.38 -0.38
CA ARG A 39 -5.08 -4.55 -0.07
C ARG A 39 -6.51 -4.38 -0.60
N ILE A 40 -7.09 -3.19 -0.45
CA ILE A 40 -8.43 -2.88 -0.99
C ILE A 40 -8.44 -2.99 -2.51
N LEU A 41 -7.42 -2.44 -3.19
CA LEU A 41 -7.31 -2.49 -4.64
C LEU A 41 -7.10 -3.92 -5.17
N GLU A 42 -6.31 -4.73 -4.48
CA GLU A 42 -6.11 -6.14 -4.81
C GLU A 42 -7.41 -6.93 -4.65
N LYS A 43 -8.15 -6.73 -3.55
CA LYS A 43 -9.45 -7.36 -3.33
C LYS A 43 -10.45 -7.01 -4.46
N ARG A 44 -10.56 -5.73 -4.82
CA ARG A 44 -11.42 -5.30 -5.92
C ARG A 44 -11.01 -5.90 -7.27
N LYS A 45 -9.71 -6.00 -7.54
CA LYS A 45 -9.21 -6.65 -8.77
C LYS A 45 -9.61 -8.12 -8.82
N LEU A 46 -9.54 -8.83 -7.69
CA LEU A 46 -9.97 -10.22 -7.60
C LEU A 46 -11.47 -10.36 -7.85
N GLU A 47 -12.30 -9.51 -7.22
CA GLU A 47 -13.77 -9.50 -7.40
C GLU A 47 -14.17 -9.27 -8.86
N ILE A 48 -13.52 -8.33 -9.55
CA ILE A 48 -13.75 -8.07 -10.99
C ILE A 48 -13.39 -9.31 -11.84
N ASN A 49 -12.28 -9.97 -11.54
CA ASN A 49 -11.82 -11.15 -12.27
C ASN A 49 -12.72 -12.38 -12.06
N THR A 50 -13.27 -12.58 -10.86
CA THR A 50 -14.24 -13.66 -10.61
C THR A 50 -15.58 -13.40 -11.30
N ASN A 51 -16.04 -12.15 -11.33
CA ASN A 51 -17.32 -11.82 -11.98
C ASN A 51 -17.25 -11.86 -13.51
N SER A 52 -16.06 -11.67 -14.09
CA SER A 52 -15.84 -11.83 -15.54
C SER A 52 -15.67 -13.28 -15.99
N SER A 53 -15.42 -14.22 -15.07
CA SER A 53 -15.30 -15.65 -15.37
C SER A 53 -16.63 -16.43 -15.23
N LEU A 54 -17.69 -15.79 -14.74
CA LEU A 54 -19.04 -16.37 -14.58
C LEU A 54 -20.03 -15.93 -15.68
N GLY A 55 -19.52 -15.51 -16.84
CA GLY A 55 -20.36 -15.22 -18.01
C GLY A 55 -21.15 -16.45 -18.45
N TYR A 56 -22.48 -16.26 -18.56
CA TYR A 56 -23.52 -17.18 -19.02
C TYR A 56 -23.14 -18.19 -20.11
#